data_AF-A0A267AKW6-F1
#
_entry.id   AF-A0A267AKW6-F1
#
_cell.length_a   1.000
_cell.length_b   1.000
_cell.length_c   1.000
_cell.angle_alpha   90.00
_cell.angle_beta   90.00
_cell.angle_gamma   90.00
#
_symmetry.space_group_name_H-M   'P 1'
#
loop_
_entity.id
_entity.type
_entity.pdbx_description
1 polymer ?
#
loop_
_entity_poly.entity_id
_entity_poly.type
_entity_poly.pdbx_seq_one_letter_code
_entity_poly.pdbx_strand_id
1 'polypeptide(L)'
;MFGPKPLTNLEQFKWSCRLKNLVIRHAELTDATQLCNAERETAKTPGLLVSRPSEFNTAAFERKILALKDDGLYLVAEWNDQIVGHALLEPMGLEALEHVMSLTIVVHPDYVGQGIGHVLMTRLLQWAGDRPGLVKVELRVREVNRRARHLYLKFGFVEEGRLQKRIRLPDGNLIADITMAWFTPDHRSGSNAG
;
A
#
# COMPACT_ATOMS: atom_id res chain seq x y z
N MET A 1 24.60 -17.69 16.79
CA MET A 1 24.59 -16.28 17.24
C MET A 1 24.60 -15.38 16.00
N PHE A 2 23.44 -15.24 15.32
CA PHE A 2 23.14 -14.25 14.30
C PHE A 2 21.61 -14.16 14.19
N GLY A 3 20.96 -13.56 15.19
CA GLY A 3 19.57 -13.13 15.04
C GLY A 3 19.53 -11.93 14.09
N PRO A 4 18.44 -11.71 13.34
CA PRO A 4 18.31 -10.51 12.53
C PRO A 4 18.43 -9.28 13.45
N LYS A 5 19.39 -8.40 13.14
CA LYS A 5 19.61 -7.15 13.86
C LYS A 5 18.30 -6.34 13.90
N PRO A 6 17.96 -5.67 15.02
CA PRO A 6 16.91 -4.67 15.02
C PRO A 6 17.25 -3.60 14.00
N LEU A 7 16.27 -3.14 13.23
CA LEU A 7 16.41 -2.01 12.31
C LEU A 7 16.46 -0.71 13.13
N THR A 8 17.53 -0.55 13.90
CA THR A 8 17.96 0.74 14.41
C THR A 8 18.97 1.33 13.41
N ASN A 9 18.91 2.64 13.26
CA ASN A 9 19.64 3.51 12.34
C ASN A 9 19.09 3.68 10.91
N LEU A 10 18.72 4.95 10.68
CA LEU A 10 18.37 5.68 9.47
C LEU A 10 19.45 5.65 8.35
N GLU A 11 20.31 4.63 8.29
CA GLU A 11 21.42 4.50 7.34
C GLU A 11 21.16 3.44 6.23
N GLN A 12 19.91 3.32 5.76
CA GLN A 12 19.56 2.53 4.56
C GLN A 12 18.93 3.37 3.43
N PHE A 13 19.18 4.68 3.40
CA PHE A 13 18.80 5.56 2.28
C PHE A 13 19.73 5.38 1.06
N LYS A 14 19.76 4.19 0.46
CA LYS A 14 20.34 3.96 -0.88
C LYS A 14 19.29 3.87 -1.99
N TRP A 15 18.04 4.21 -1.69
CA TRP A 15 16.97 4.37 -2.68
C TRP A 15 16.39 5.78 -2.56
N SER A 16 17.17 6.79 -2.96
CA SER A 16 16.64 8.15 -3.10
C SER A 16 15.55 8.13 -4.17
N CYS A 17 14.36 8.63 -3.86
CA CYS A 17 13.39 8.95 -4.90
C CYS A 17 14.08 9.85 -5.95
N ARG A 18 13.90 9.53 -7.23
CA ARG A 18 14.55 10.29 -8.32
C ARG A 18 13.91 11.65 -8.54
N LEU A 19 12.67 11.82 -8.07
CA LEU A 19 11.95 13.09 -8.13
C LEU A 19 12.44 14.01 -7.02
N LYS A 20 13.18 15.05 -7.42
CA LYS A 20 13.47 16.18 -6.53
C LYS A 20 12.16 16.89 -6.19
N ASN A 21 12.00 17.33 -4.94
CA ASN A 21 10.81 18.00 -4.42
C ASN A 21 9.55 17.11 -4.28
N LEU A 22 9.70 15.78 -4.22
CA LEU A 22 8.59 14.93 -3.81
C LEU A 22 8.24 15.20 -2.34
N VAL A 23 6.99 15.53 -2.08
CA VAL A 23 6.45 15.72 -0.72
C VAL A 23 5.54 14.55 -0.38
N ILE A 24 5.73 13.98 0.81
CA ILE A 24 4.77 13.03 1.38
C ILE A 24 4.00 13.76 2.47
N ARG A 25 2.68 13.80 2.37
CA ARG A 25 1.80 14.44 3.35
C ARG A 25 0.53 13.64 3.55
N HIS A 26 -0.23 13.96 4.60
CA HIS A 26 -1.57 13.43 4.77
C HIS A 26 -2.48 13.88 3.62
N ALA A 27 -3.41 13.01 3.24
CA ALA A 27 -4.47 13.35 2.32
C ALA A 27 -5.42 14.35 2.98
N GLU A 28 -5.80 15.39 2.25
CA GLU A 28 -6.77 16.39 2.63
C GLU A 28 -8.05 16.21 1.82
N LEU A 29 -9.19 16.69 2.33
CA LEU A 29 -10.49 16.51 1.67
C LEU A 29 -10.49 17.07 0.23
N THR A 30 -9.73 18.14 0.01
CA THR A 30 -9.50 18.79 -1.30
C THR A 30 -8.80 17.88 -2.32
N ASP A 31 -8.04 16.87 -1.88
CA ASP A 31 -7.35 15.93 -2.76
C ASP A 31 -8.30 14.92 -3.42
N ALA A 32 -9.51 14.73 -2.89
CA ALA A 32 -10.41 13.64 -3.30
C ALA A 32 -10.68 13.62 -4.81
N THR A 33 -10.85 14.80 -5.42
CA THR A 33 -11.07 14.91 -6.87
C THR A 33 -9.83 14.50 -7.66
N GLN A 34 -8.64 14.96 -7.24
CA GLN A 34 -7.39 14.64 -7.93
C GLN A 34 -7.06 13.14 -7.80
N LEU A 35 -7.27 12.55 -6.62
CA LEU A 35 -7.11 11.12 -6.36
C LEU A 35 -8.04 10.28 -7.21
N CYS A 36 -9.32 10.63 -7.25
CA CYS A 36 -10.32 9.94 -8.06
C CYS A 36 -9.95 9.95 -9.55
N ASN A 37 -9.54 11.11 -10.08
CA ASN A 37 -9.12 11.22 -11.47
C ASN A 37 -7.84 10.42 -11.75
N ALA A 38 -6.85 10.45 -10.84
CA ALA A 38 -5.62 9.69 -10.99
C ALA A 38 -5.87 8.17 -11.00
N GLU A 39 -6.75 7.65 -10.15
CA GLU A 39 -7.12 6.22 -10.16
C GLU A 39 -7.91 5.85 -11.42
N ARG A 40 -8.81 6.71 -11.91
CA ARG A 40 -9.49 6.50 -13.20
C ARG A 40 -8.52 6.38 -14.36
N GLU A 41 -7.54 7.28 -14.45
CA GLU A 41 -6.51 7.22 -15.49
C GLU A 41 -5.66 5.96 -15.35
N THR A 42 -5.23 5.63 -14.13
CA THR A 42 -4.45 4.41 -13.86
C THR A 42 -5.22 3.14 -14.25
N ALA A 43 -6.53 3.11 -14.00
CA ALA A 43 -7.40 1.99 -14.33
C ALA A 43 -7.64 1.78 -15.83
N LYS A 44 -7.34 2.79 -16.68
CA LYS A 44 -7.36 2.61 -18.14
C LYS A 44 -6.22 1.72 -18.63
N THR A 45 -5.13 1.63 -17.88
CA THR A 45 -4.00 0.77 -18.23
C THR A 45 -4.25 -0.65 -17.70
N PRO A 46 -4.41 -1.66 -18.58
CA PRO A 46 -4.69 -3.02 -18.16
C PRO A 46 -3.62 -3.55 -17.20
N GLY A 47 -4.07 -4.15 -16.10
CA GLY A 47 -3.14 -4.78 -15.15
C GLY A 47 -2.44 -3.81 -14.19
N LEU A 48 -2.90 -2.57 -14.04
CA LEU A 48 -2.47 -1.66 -12.95
C LEU A 48 -3.44 -1.64 -11.77
N LEU A 49 -4.75 -1.52 -12.00
CA LEU A 49 -5.79 -1.64 -10.97
C LEU A 49 -6.76 -2.79 -11.26
N VAL A 50 -7.45 -3.27 -10.23
CA VAL A 50 -8.51 -4.29 -10.39
C VAL A 50 -9.81 -3.61 -10.83
N SER A 51 -10.10 -2.44 -10.26
CA SER A 51 -11.29 -1.67 -10.56
C SER A 51 -11.25 -1.07 -11.96
N ARG A 52 -12.43 -0.85 -12.53
CA ARG A 52 -12.63 -0.16 -13.81
C ARG A 52 -12.73 1.35 -13.60
N PRO A 53 -12.39 2.18 -14.60
CA PRO A 53 -12.52 3.64 -14.48
C PRO A 53 -13.92 4.11 -14.03
N SER A 54 -14.98 3.45 -14.50
CA SER A 54 -16.36 3.77 -14.14
C SER A 54 -16.74 3.47 -12.68
N GLU A 55 -15.94 2.69 -11.96
CA GLU A 55 -16.21 2.29 -10.58
C GLU A 55 -15.69 3.31 -9.56
N PHE A 56 -14.91 4.29 -10.00
CA PHE A 56 -14.39 5.35 -9.15
C PHE A 56 -15.35 6.53 -9.03
N ASN A 57 -15.57 6.97 -7.80
CA ASN A 57 -16.40 8.12 -7.47
C ASN A 57 -15.69 8.99 -6.42
N THR A 58 -15.63 10.30 -6.65
CA THR A 58 -14.98 11.28 -5.76
C THR A 58 -15.49 11.17 -4.32
N ALA A 59 -16.81 10.99 -4.14
CA ALA A 59 -17.39 10.86 -2.80
C ALA A 59 -16.86 9.65 -2.01
N ALA A 60 -16.38 8.59 -2.70
CA ALA A 60 -15.75 7.46 -2.02
C ALA A 60 -14.37 7.83 -1.45
N PHE A 61 -13.61 8.67 -2.16
CA PHE A 61 -12.33 9.18 -1.67
C PHE A 61 -12.53 10.15 -0.51
N GLU A 62 -13.51 11.05 -0.59
CA GLU A 62 -13.87 11.95 0.52
C GLU A 62 -14.20 11.17 1.80
N ARG A 63 -15.07 10.16 1.70
CA ARG A 63 -15.40 9.29 2.83
C ARG A 63 -14.18 8.59 3.40
N LYS A 64 -13.28 8.11 2.53
CA LYS A 64 -12.06 7.43 2.98
C LYS A 64 -11.10 8.38 3.68
N ILE A 65 -10.92 9.61 3.17
CA ILE A 65 -10.09 10.64 3.80
C ILE A 65 -10.64 11.00 5.19
N LEU A 66 -11.96 11.17 5.31
CA LEU A 66 -12.59 11.45 6.59
C LEU A 66 -12.47 10.27 7.57
N ALA A 67 -12.74 9.04 7.12
CA ALA A 67 -12.69 7.85 7.98
C ALA A 67 -11.29 7.55 8.52
N LEU A 68 -10.24 7.84 7.74
CA LEU A 68 -8.85 7.55 8.11
C LEU A 68 -8.15 8.69 8.85
N LYS A 69 -8.87 9.78 9.15
CA LYS A 69 -8.32 10.89 9.91
C LYS A 69 -7.99 10.50 11.35
N ASP A 70 -8.84 9.67 11.96
CA ASP A 70 -8.75 9.36 13.39
C ASP A 70 -8.19 7.95 13.64
N ASP A 71 -8.59 6.95 12.85
CA ASP A 71 -8.28 5.54 13.11
C ASP A 71 -7.55 4.83 11.96
N GLY A 72 -6.86 5.59 11.13
CA GLY A 72 -6.07 5.05 10.03
C GLY A 72 -4.98 5.99 9.59
N LEU A 73 -4.49 5.76 8.37
CA LEU A 73 -3.53 6.65 7.74
C LEU A 73 -3.83 6.73 6.25
N TYR A 74 -3.90 7.93 5.71
CA TYR A 74 -3.97 8.18 4.28
C TYR A 74 -2.91 9.20 3.89
N LEU A 75 -1.91 8.75 3.12
CA LEU A 75 -0.82 9.57 2.61
C LEU A 75 -0.94 9.77 1.10
N VAL A 76 -0.55 10.95 0.65
CA VAL A 76 -0.32 11.26 -0.76
C VAL A 76 1.16 11.57 -0.99
N ALA A 77 1.65 11.20 -2.17
CA ALA A 77 2.94 11.60 -2.70
C ALA A 77 2.68 12.67 -3.76
N GLU A 78 3.08 13.89 -3.47
CA GLU A 78 2.85 15.07 -4.30
C GLU A 78 4.16 15.51 -4.94
N TRP A 79 4.11 15.82 -6.24
CA TRP A 79 5.23 16.34 -6.99
C TRP A 79 4.74 17.43 -7.93
N ASN A 80 5.29 18.64 -7.81
CA ASN A 80 4.87 19.83 -8.57
C ASN A 80 3.34 20.05 -8.55
N ASP A 81 2.76 20.10 -7.34
CA ASP A 81 1.31 20.30 -7.10
C ASP A 81 0.40 19.20 -7.69
N GLN A 82 0.99 18.07 -8.10
CA GLN A 82 0.28 16.91 -8.62
C GLN A 82 0.47 15.70 -7.71
N ILE A 83 -0.62 15.07 -7.30
CA ILE A 83 -0.55 13.75 -6.66
C ILE A 83 -0.10 12.70 -7.69
N VAL A 84 1.07 12.13 -7.45
CA VAL A 84 1.72 11.11 -8.31
C VAL A 84 1.68 9.71 -7.68
N GLY A 85 1.16 9.59 -6.47
CA GLY A 85 0.90 8.32 -5.80
C GLY A 85 0.22 8.54 -4.46
N HIS A 86 -0.33 7.48 -3.89
CA HIS A 86 -0.97 7.52 -2.59
C HIS A 86 -0.92 6.14 -1.94
N ALA A 87 -1.02 6.12 -0.62
CA ALA A 87 -1.05 4.88 0.13
C ALA A 87 -1.82 5.07 1.43
N LEU A 88 -2.44 4.00 1.92
CA LEU A 88 -3.29 4.06 3.09
C LEU A 88 -3.29 2.76 3.88
N LEU A 89 -3.58 2.89 5.17
CA LEU A 89 -3.85 1.81 6.12
C LEU A 89 -5.25 2.01 6.68
N GLU A 90 -6.11 1.02 6.46
CA GLU A 90 -7.51 1.00 6.87
C GLU A 90 -7.74 -0.03 7.98
N PRO A 91 -8.45 0.32 9.07
CA PRO A 91 -8.87 -0.66 10.06
C PRO A 91 -9.89 -1.63 9.46
N MET A 92 -9.97 -2.85 10.00
CA MET A 92 -10.89 -3.88 9.50
C MET A 92 -12.35 -3.69 9.91
N GLY A 93 -12.62 -2.77 10.85
CA GLY A 93 -13.98 -2.41 11.29
C GLY A 93 -14.65 -3.40 12.25
N LEU A 94 -13.93 -4.41 12.73
CA LEU A 94 -14.40 -5.37 13.74
C LEU A 94 -13.46 -5.35 14.95
N GLU A 95 -13.99 -5.33 16.17
CA GLU A 95 -13.22 -5.32 17.43
C GLU A 95 -12.20 -6.46 17.50
N ALA A 96 -12.62 -7.67 17.12
CA ALA A 96 -11.75 -8.85 17.07
C ALA A 96 -10.58 -8.72 16.06
N LEU A 97 -10.60 -7.71 15.19
CA LEU A 97 -9.59 -7.42 14.17
C LEU A 97 -8.95 -6.03 14.33
N GLU A 98 -9.10 -5.36 15.47
CA GLU A 98 -8.48 -4.04 15.72
C GLU A 98 -6.95 -4.05 15.61
N HIS A 99 -6.34 -5.21 15.84
CA HIS A 99 -4.90 -5.45 15.70
C HIS A 99 -4.45 -5.64 14.24
N VAL A 100 -5.36 -5.51 13.26
CA VAL A 100 -5.12 -5.72 11.83
C VAL A 100 -5.50 -4.47 11.03
N MET A 101 -4.65 -4.10 10.07
CA MET A 101 -4.97 -3.06 9.07
C MET A 101 -4.77 -3.56 7.64
N SER A 102 -5.64 -3.12 6.75
CA SER A 102 -5.55 -3.36 5.31
C SER A 102 -4.76 -2.24 4.63
N LEU A 103 -3.76 -2.60 3.82
CA LEU A 103 -2.94 -1.68 3.07
C LEU A 103 -3.41 -1.56 1.61
N THR A 104 -3.52 -0.32 1.14
CA THR A 104 -3.60 0.00 -0.30
C THR A 104 -2.45 0.94 -0.68
N ILE A 105 -1.85 0.71 -1.85
CA ILE A 105 -0.83 1.59 -2.42
C ILE A 105 -0.96 1.65 -3.94
N VAL A 106 -0.99 2.86 -4.48
CA VAL A 106 -1.01 3.10 -5.92
C VAL A 106 0.01 4.18 -6.26
N VAL A 107 0.77 3.95 -7.33
CA VAL A 107 1.68 4.94 -7.92
C VAL A 107 1.24 5.14 -9.35
N HIS A 108 1.11 6.40 -9.76
CA HIS A 108 0.69 6.74 -11.10
C HIS A 108 1.65 6.10 -12.13
N PRO A 109 1.14 5.52 -13.24
CA PRO A 109 1.91 4.74 -14.20
C PRO A 109 3.18 5.43 -14.67
N ASP A 110 3.12 6.73 -14.98
CA ASP A 110 4.26 7.51 -15.48
C ASP A 110 5.36 7.74 -14.43
N TYR A 111 5.05 7.51 -13.16
CA TYR A 111 5.93 7.76 -12.02
C TYR A 111 6.44 6.47 -11.37
N VAL A 112 6.08 5.31 -11.92
CA VAL A 112 6.57 4.03 -11.43
C VAL A 112 8.06 3.87 -11.71
N GLY A 113 8.78 3.29 -10.75
CA GLY A 113 10.21 2.94 -10.88
C GLY A 113 11.13 4.05 -10.39
N GLN A 114 10.54 5.13 -9.88
CA GLN A 114 11.25 6.31 -9.42
C GLN A 114 11.41 6.37 -7.89
N GLY A 115 11.05 5.30 -7.17
CA GLY A 115 11.19 5.20 -5.71
C GLY A 115 9.96 5.64 -4.89
N ILE A 116 8.93 6.22 -5.50
CA ILE A 116 7.73 6.70 -4.78
C ILE A 116 7.08 5.61 -3.91
N GLY A 117 6.84 4.43 -4.48
CA GLY A 117 6.21 3.34 -3.74
C GLY A 117 7.05 2.86 -2.54
N HIS A 118 8.38 2.98 -2.62
CA HIS A 118 9.27 2.69 -1.49
C HIS A 118 9.15 3.76 -0.40
N VAL A 119 9.13 5.04 -0.78
CA VAL A 119 8.96 6.14 0.18
C VAL A 119 7.61 6.05 0.89
N LEU A 120 6.51 5.84 0.14
CA LEU A 120 5.17 5.66 0.71
C LEU A 120 5.10 4.47 1.66
N MET A 121 5.59 3.30 1.25
CA MET A 121 5.60 2.10 2.09
C MET A 121 6.43 2.29 3.36
N THR A 122 7.58 2.96 3.26
CA THR A 122 8.42 3.28 4.42
C THR A 122 7.64 4.11 5.44
N ARG A 123 6.92 5.14 4.99
CA ARG A 123 6.10 5.99 5.88
C ARG A 123 4.94 5.23 6.50
N LEU A 124 4.23 4.40 5.73
CA LEU A 124 3.14 3.57 6.25
C LEU A 124 3.62 2.60 7.33
N LEU A 125 4.70 1.86 7.07
CA LEU A 125 5.19 0.85 8.00
C LEU A 125 5.86 1.45 9.23
N GLN A 126 6.46 2.63 9.12
CA GLN A 126 6.95 3.38 10.27
C GLN A 126 5.77 3.74 11.19
N TRP A 127 4.73 4.36 10.65
CA TRP A 127 3.53 4.68 11.42
C TRP A 127 2.86 3.44 12.02
N ALA A 128 2.79 2.33 11.25
CA ALA A 128 2.25 1.07 11.73
C ALA A 128 3.08 0.47 12.89
N GLY A 129 4.41 0.55 12.80
CA GLY A 129 5.32 0.07 13.85
C GLY A 129 5.22 0.87 15.15
N ASP A 130 4.90 2.17 15.05
CA ASP A 130 4.77 3.06 16.20
C ASP A 130 3.36 3.04 16.82
N ARG A 131 2.39 2.37 16.17
CA ARG A 131 0.99 2.31 16.61
C ARG A 131 0.78 1.21 17.68
N PRO A 132 0.36 1.57 18.91
CA PRO A 132 0.06 0.58 19.94
C PRO A 132 -1.06 -0.38 19.54
N GLY A 133 -0.91 -1.65 19.90
CA GLY A 133 -1.91 -2.70 19.65
C GLY A 133 -1.96 -3.22 18.21
N LEU A 134 -1.28 -2.57 17.25
CA LEU A 134 -1.20 -3.08 15.89
C LEU A 134 -0.23 -4.26 15.82
N VAL A 135 -0.69 -5.36 15.22
CA VAL A 135 0.10 -6.59 15.06
C VAL A 135 0.38 -6.88 13.59
N LYS A 136 -0.61 -6.67 12.73
CA LYS A 136 -0.60 -7.12 11.34
C LYS A 136 -1.05 -6.04 10.37
N VAL A 137 -0.33 -5.92 9.26
CA VAL A 137 -0.75 -5.18 8.06
C VAL A 137 -0.91 -6.19 6.93
N GLU A 138 -2.09 -6.29 6.34
CA GLU A 138 -2.36 -7.21 5.24
C GLU A 138 -2.68 -6.46 3.94
N LEU A 139 -2.38 -7.11 2.82
CA LEU A 139 -2.69 -6.62 1.49
C LEU A 139 -2.99 -7.75 0.54
N ARG A 140 -3.51 -7.37 -0.63
CA ARG A 140 -3.75 -8.28 -1.74
C ARG A 140 -3.08 -7.78 -3.00
N VAL A 141 -2.51 -8.71 -3.76
CA VAL A 141 -1.79 -8.41 -4.98
C VAL A 141 -2.04 -9.48 -6.04
N ARG A 142 -2.42 -9.04 -7.24
CA ARG A 142 -2.56 -9.92 -8.39
C ARG A 142 -1.28 -10.70 -8.63
N GLU A 143 -1.41 -12.00 -8.94
CA GLU A 143 -0.24 -12.86 -9.15
C GLU A 143 0.72 -12.37 -10.24
N VAL A 144 0.19 -11.68 -11.25
CA VAL A 144 0.96 -11.14 -12.38
C VAL A 144 1.72 -9.85 -12.04
N ASN A 145 1.38 -9.18 -10.94
CA ASN A 145 2.04 -7.93 -10.53
C ASN A 145 3.36 -8.20 -9.78
N ARG A 146 4.32 -8.79 -10.50
CA ARG A 146 5.65 -9.17 -9.96
C ARG A 146 6.38 -7.98 -9.33
N ARG A 147 6.19 -6.78 -9.88
CA ARG A 147 6.79 -5.54 -9.39
C ARG A 147 6.30 -5.19 -7.98
N ALA A 148 4.99 -5.20 -7.75
CA ALA A 148 4.44 -4.92 -6.42
C ALA A 148 4.82 -6.01 -5.43
N ARG A 149 4.75 -7.29 -5.84
CA ARG A 149 5.22 -8.42 -5.00
C ARG A 149 6.67 -8.24 -4.55
N HIS A 150 7.56 -7.86 -5.46
CA HIS A 150 8.97 -7.61 -5.13
C HIS A 150 9.14 -6.44 -4.16
N LEU A 151 8.33 -5.38 -4.30
CA LEU A 151 8.31 -4.28 -3.33
C LEU A 151 7.92 -4.80 -1.95
N TYR A 152 6.82 -5.56 -1.84
CA TYR A 152 6.32 -6.07 -0.56
C TYR A 152 7.32 -7.02 0.11
N LEU A 153 7.89 -7.96 -0.65
CA LEU A 153 8.92 -8.88 -0.13
C LEU A 153 10.14 -8.12 0.43
N LYS A 154 10.57 -7.03 -0.23
CA LYS A 154 11.68 -6.20 0.27
C LYS A 154 11.38 -5.51 1.61
N PHE A 155 10.12 -5.22 1.88
CA PHE A 155 9.68 -4.64 3.16
C PHE A 155 9.37 -5.68 4.23
N GLY A 156 9.60 -6.97 3.92
CA GLY A 156 9.39 -8.08 4.86
C GLY A 156 7.96 -8.57 4.91
N PHE A 157 7.12 -8.28 3.90
CA PHE A 157 5.85 -8.97 3.76
C PHE A 157 6.08 -10.44 3.39
N VAL A 158 5.26 -11.33 3.93
CA VAL A 158 5.21 -12.75 3.62
C VAL A 158 3.92 -13.08 2.89
N GLU A 159 3.95 -14.09 2.02
CA GLU A 159 2.75 -14.63 1.39
C GLU A 159 2.02 -15.53 2.39
N GLU A 160 0.75 -15.24 2.67
CA GLU A 160 -0.10 -16.03 3.58
C GLU A 160 -1.06 -16.96 2.83
N GLY A 161 -1.28 -16.71 1.55
CA GLY A 161 -2.27 -17.46 0.79
C GLY A 161 -2.46 -17.01 -0.65
N ARG A 162 -3.22 -17.83 -1.38
CA ARG A 162 -3.47 -17.66 -2.81
C ARG A 162 -4.91 -17.99 -3.16
N LEU A 163 -5.66 -16.98 -3.56
CA LEU A 163 -7.08 -17.11 -3.89
C LEU A 163 -7.23 -17.30 -5.40
N GLN A 164 -7.44 -18.55 -5.81
CA GLN A 164 -7.48 -18.95 -7.21
C GLN A 164 -8.68 -18.33 -7.95
N LYS A 165 -8.47 -17.92 -9.21
CA LYS A 165 -9.50 -17.38 -10.13
C LYS A 165 -10.33 -16.22 -9.55
N ARG A 166 -9.76 -15.45 -8.61
CA ARG A 166 -10.47 -14.37 -7.91
C ARG A 166 -10.62 -13.12 -8.75
N ILE A 167 -9.68 -12.85 -9.65
CA ILE A 167 -9.66 -11.63 -10.47
C ILE A 167 -9.88 -12.01 -11.93
N ARG A 168 -10.83 -11.34 -12.58
CA ARG A 168 -11.05 -11.42 -14.03
C ARG A 168 -10.36 -10.26 -14.72
N LEU A 169 -9.42 -10.57 -15.61
CA LEU A 169 -8.72 -9.58 -16.44
C LEU A 169 -9.60 -9.10 -17.62
N PRO A 170 -9.26 -7.98 -18.27
CA PRO A 170 -10.03 -7.46 -19.42
C PRO A 170 -10.12 -8.42 -20.61
N ASP A 171 -9.13 -9.29 -20.81
CA ASP A 171 -9.09 -10.33 -21.84
C ASP A 171 -9.93 -11.57 -21.48
N GLY A 172 -10.58 -11.58 -20.31
CA GLY A 172 -11.39 -12.69 -19.80
C GLY A 172 -10.61 -13.72 -18.98
N ASN A 173 -9.29 -13.66 -18.93
CA ASN A 173 -8.47 -14.59 -18.16
C ASN A 173 -8.72 -14.43 -16.65
N LEU A 174 -8.82 -15.56 -15.95
CA LEU A 174 -9.00 -15.60 -14.49
C LEU A 174 -7.67 -15.88 -13.82
N ILE A 175 -7.23 -14.95 -12.97
CA ILE A 175 -5.96 -15.04 -12.25
C ILE A 175 -6.18 -15.08 -10.74
N ALA A 176 -5.15 -15.54 -10.03
CA ALA A 176 -5.13 -15.55 -8.58
C ALA A 176 -4.84 -14.18 -7.97
N ASP A 177 -5.40 -13.98 -6.79
CA ASP A 177 -5.11 -12.85 -5.90
C ASP A 177 -4.30 -13.38 -4.71
N ILE A 178 -3.10 -12.86 -4.53
CA ILE A 178 -2.16 -13.31 -3.50
C ILE A 178 -2.35 -12.46 -2.25
N THR A 179 -2.57 -13.10 -1.11
CA THR A 179 -2.66 -12.43 0.19
C THR A 179 -1.27 -12.36 0.80
N MET A 180 -0.86 -11.17 1.21
CA MET A 180 0.43 -10.96 1.87
C MET A 180 0.25 -10.18 3.17
N ALA A 181 1.12 -10.43 4.15
CA ALA A 181 1.09 -9.74 5.43
C ALA A 181 2.48 -9.31 5.90
N TRP A 182 2.51 -8.19 6.61
CA TRP A 182 3.63 -7.69 7.37
C TRP A 182 3.26 -7.67 8.85
N PHE A 183 4.20 -8.05 9.70
CA PHE A 183 4.02 -8.07 11.15
C PHE A 183 4.88 -7.00 11.81
N THR A 184 4.33 -6.33 12.81
CA THR A 184 5.08 -5.36 13.61
C THR A 184 6.31 -6.02 14.24
N PRO A 185 7.42 -5.29 14.47
CA PRO A 185 8.69 -5.88 14.90
C PRO A 185 8.58 -6.84 16.08
N ASP A 186 7.74 -6.52 17.07
CA ASP A 186 7.52 -7.33 18.28
C ASP A 186 6.82 -8.67 18.00
N HIS A 187 6.18 -8.81 16.84
CA HIS A 187 5.38 -9.97 16.43
C HIS A 187 6.01 -10.73 15.25
N ARG A 188 7.30 -10.45 14.92
CA ARG A 188 8.01 -11.10 13.80
C ARG A 188 8.50 -12.53 14.07
N SER A 189 8.15 -13.14 15.19
CA SER A 189 8.55 -14.50 15.55
C SER A 189 7.48 -15.53 15.19
N GLY A 190 7.71 -16.34 14.14
CA GLY A 190 6.90 -17.54 13.91
C GLY A 190 6.93 -18.25 12.53
N SER A 191 7.65 -17.80 11.50
CA SER A 191 7.71 -18.53 10.20
C SER A 191 9.04 -19.23 9.97
N ASN A 192 9.32 -20.23 10.82
CA ASN A 192 10.29 -21.29 10.52
C ASN A 192 9.86 -22.56 11.27
N ALA A 193 8.84 -23.25 10.75
CA ALA A 193 8.57 -24.68 10.94
C ALA A 193 7.32 -25.07 10.15
N GLY A 194 7.47 -26.02 9.22
CA GLY A 194 6.40 -26.61 8.42
C GLY A 194 6.91 -27.08 7.07
#